data_AF-A0AA42CUZ0-F1
#
_entry.id   AF-A0AA42CUZ0-F1
#
_cell.length_a   1.000
_cell.length_b   1.000
_cell.length_c   1.000
_cell.angle_alpha   90.00
_cell.angle_beta   90.00
_cell.angle_gamma   90.00
#
_symmetry.space_group_name_H-M   'P 1'
#
loop_
_entity.id
_entity.type
_entity.pdbx_description
1 polymer ?
#
loop_
_entity_poly.entity_id
_entity_poly.type
_entity_poly.pdbx_seq_one_letter_code
_entity_poly.pdbx_strand_id
1 'polypeptide(L)'
;MSISPLKAGERAFNLLLLLLSISILVAAYQISGFESVRSPGAFPMFLGSLLVMSMVMIIIGQRHHPRPKTTGNLGETRQFFKAHLPLRFMIFTLMTIGYLLLLTPLGFVFATLLFMFCAIAYLFRGRWVMSALVTVGSTAIIYALFTLLFQVYLP
;
A
#
# COMPACT_ATOMS: atom_id res chain seq x y z
N MET A 1 -9.23 -11.64 30.62
CA MET A 1 -9.04 -11.27 29.20
C MET A 1 -7.88 -12.10 28.66
N SER A 2 -8.16 -13.18 27.92
CA SER A 2 -7.11 -14.11 27.44
C SER A 2 -6.41 -13.47 26.24
N ILE A 3 -5.13 -13.14 26.38
CA ILE A 3 -4.31 -12.55 25.31
C ILE A 3 -4.00 -13.67 24.31
N SER A 4 -4.50 -13.56 23.08
CA SER A 4 -4.23 -14.54 22.03
C SER A 4 -2.72 -14.58 21.71
N PRO A 5 -2.11 -15.77 21.57
CA PRO A 5 -0.70 -15.88 21.18
C PRO A 5 -0.48 -15.35 19.76
N LEU A 6 0.71 -14.81 19.52
CA LEU A 6 1.12 -14.37 18.17
C LEU A 6 1.13 -15.55 17.19
N LYS A 7 0.81 -15.29 15.93
CA LYS A 7 0.99 -16.28 14.87
C LYS A 7 2.47 -16.43 14.52
N ALA A 8 2.85 -17.62 14.09
CA ALA A 8 4.19 -17.90 13.58
C ALA A 8 4.56 -16.92 12.45
N GLY A 9 5.78 -16.36 12.48
CA GLY A 9 6.26 -15.40 11.48
C GLY A 9 5.72 -13.96 11.60
N GLU A 10 4.73 -13.70 12.44
CA GLU A 10 4.07 -12.38 12.54
C GLU A 10 5.04 -11.27 12.98
N ARG A 11 5.96 -11.57 13.91
CA ARG A 11 6.99 -10.60 14.34
C ARG A 11 7.96 -10.23 13.22
N ALA A 12 8.44 -11.23 12.47
CA ALA A 12 9.36 -11.00 11.36
C ALA A 12 8.69 -10.19 10.24
N PHE A 13 7.40 -10.42 10.00
CA PHE A 13 6.61 -9.64 9.06
C PHE A 13 6.41 -8.20 9.49
N ASN A 14 6.06 -7.95 10.75
CA ASN A 14 5.86 -6.58 11.22
C ASN A 14 7.18 -5.79 11.20
N LEU A 15 8.31 -6.46 11.47
CA LEU A 15 9.64 -5.90 11.25
C LEU A 15 9.90 -5.59 9.77
N LEU A 16 9.56 -6.50 8.86
CA LEU A 16 9.69 -6.27 7.41
C LEU A 16 8.80 -5.10 6.94
N LEU A 17 7.55 -5.04 7.41
CA LEU A 17 6.63 -3.93 7.11
C LEU A 17 7.11 -2.60 7.69
N LEU A 18 7.70 -2.60 8.89
CA LEU A 18 8.32 -1.41 9.46
C LEU A 18 9.47 -0.93 8.55
N LEU A 19 10.37 -1.84 8.15
CA LEU A 19 11.47 -1.51 7.24
C LEU A 19 10.95 -0.94 5.92
N LEU A 20 9.94 -1.57 5.31
CA LEU A 20 9.31 -1.07 4.08
C LEU A 20 8.69 0.32 4.28
N SER A 21 8.02 0.55 5.40
CA SER A 21 7.41 1.85 5.73
C SER A 21 8.47 2.94 5.87
N ILE A 22 9.61 2.63 6.48
CA ILE A 22 10.76 3.54 6.57
C ILE A 22 11.32 3.80 5.17
N SER A 23 11.48 2.78 4.32
CA SER A 23 11.96 2.97 2.95
C SER A 23 11.05 3.91 2.14
N ILE A 24 9.73 3.78 2.28
CA ILE A 24 8.76 4.70 1.66
C ILE A 24 8.95 6.13 2.18
N LEU A 25 9.10 6.30 3.50
CA LEU A 25 9.31 7.61 4.11
C LEU A 25 10.62 8.27 3.64
N VAL A 26 11.69 7.49 3.51
CA VAL A 26 12.98 7.96 2.97
C VAL A 26 12.85 8.36 1.50
N ALA A 27 12.19 7.54 0.68
CA ALA A 27 11.95 7.87 -0.73
C ALA A 27 11.12 9.15 -0.86
N ALA A 28 10.06 9.30 -0.06
CA ALA A 28 9.25 10.51 -0.02
C ALA A 28 10.07 11.74 0.40
N TYR A 29 10.95 11.58 1.40
CA TYR A 29 11.85 12.64 1.84
C TYR A 29 12.81 13.09 0.73
N GLN A 30 13.32 12.16 -0.07
CA GLN A 30 14.19 12.48 -1.21
C GLN A 30 13.47 13.24 -2.34
N ILE A 31 12.15 13.09 -2.47
CA ILE A 31 11.36 13.75 -3.52
C ILE A 31 11.12 15.23 -3.23
N SER A 32 10.94 15.63 -1.97
CA SER A 32 10.57 17.03 -1.65
C SER A 32 11.29 17.68 -0.47
N GLY A 33 12.12 16.95 0.28
CA GLY A 33 12.80 17.49 1.47
C GLY A 33 11.83 18.20 2.43
N PHE A 34 12.23 19.35 2.95
CA PHE A 34 11.38 20.23 3.78
C PHE A 34 10.93 21.50 3.04
N GLU A 35 11.10 21.58 1.72
CA GLU A 35 11.08 22.86 1.01
C GLU A 35 9.67 23.45 0.83
N SER A 36 8.60 22.65 0.91
CA SER A 36 7.23 23.20 0.97
C SER A 36 6.15 22.17 1.35
N VAL A 37 5.16 22.63 2.14
CA VAL A 37 3.98 21.84 2.57
C VAL A 37 3.07 21.44 1.39
N ARG A 38 3.15 22.17 0.27
CA ARG A 38 2.36 21.91 -0.96
C ARG A 38 3.13 21.13 -2.03
N SER A 39 4.32 20.63 -1.69
CA SER A 39 5.13 19.85 -2.63
C SER A 39 4.49 18.48 -2.92
N PRO A 40 4.74 17.91 -4.11
CA PRO A 40 4.25 16.58 -4.47
C PRO A 40 4.70 15.46 -3.52
N GLY A 41 5.81 15.65 -2.79
CA GLY A 41 6.32 14.71 -1.80
C GLY A 41 5.75 14.88 -0.38
N ALA A 42 5.08 16.00 -0.07
CA ALA A 42 4.51 16.22 1.26
C ALA A 42 3.45 15.18 1.63
N PHE A 43 2.60 14.79 0.68
CA PHE A 43 1.57 13.77 0.88
C PHE A 43 2.15 12.36 1.09
N PRO A 44 3.08 11.87 0.24
CA PRO A 44 3.84 10.65 0.51
C PRO A 44 4.57 10.65 1.86
N MET A 45 5.17 11.78 2.28
CA MET A 45 5.85 11.89 3.58
C MET A 45 4.87 11.74 4.76
N PHE A 46 3.70 12.37 4.68
CA PHE A 46 2.66 12.24 5.70
C PHE A 46 2.14 10.80 5.81
N LEU A 47 1.89 10.14 4.68
CA LEU A 47 1.49 8.73 4.69
C LEU A 47 2.60 7.82 5.22
N GLY A 48 3.85 8.06 4.81
CA GLY A 48 5.02 7.31 5.30
C GLY A 48 5.20 7.44 6.82
N SER A 49 5.00 8.63 7.38
CA SER A 49 5.10 8.83 8.84
C SER A 49 3.98 8.11 9.58
N LEU A 50 2.73 8.17 9.10
CA LEU A 50 1.60 7.42 9.66
C LEU A 50 1.85 5.90 9.62
N LEU A 51 2.41 5.38 8.53
CA LEU A 51 2.76 3.96 8.40
C LEU A 51 3.82 3.54 9.42
N VAL A 52 4.90 4.33 9.55
CA VAL A 52 5.96 4.07 10.53
C VAL A 52 5.39 4.13 11.96
N MET A 53 4.60 5.15 12.29
CA MET A 53 3.96 5.27 13.61
C MET A 53 3.05 4.09 13.92
N SER A 54 2.20 3.68 12.97
CA SER A 54 1.32 2.53 13.12
C SER A 54 2.10 1.25 13.36
N MET A 55 3.18 1.02 12.60
CA MET A 55 4.03 -0.16 12.77
C MET A 55 4.76 -0.17 14.11
N VAL A 56 5.26 0.98 14.56
CA VAL A 56 5.89 1.10 15.89
C VAL A 56 4.87 0.78 16.99
N MET A 57 3.66 1.32 16.92
CA MET A 57 2.59 1.02 17.88
C MET A 57 2.23 -0.47 17.89
N ILE A 58 2.09 -1.09 16.71
CA ILE A 58 1.81 -2.53 16.59
C ILE A 58 2.93 -3.35 17.21
N ILE A 59 4.19 -3.05 16.91
CA ILE A 59 5.35 -3.79 17.46
C ILE A 59 5.44 -3.64 18.98
N ILE A 60 5.19 -2.44 19.51
CA ILE A 60 5.17 -2.19 20.97
C ILE A 60 4.04 -3.00 21.62
N GLY A 61 2.83 -2.96 21.07
CA GLY A 61 1.69 -3.73 21.58
C GLY A 61 1.93 -5.24 21.58
N GLN A 62 2.68 -5.76 20.60
CA GLN A 62 3.03 -7.18 20.50
C GLN A 62 4.10 -7.65 21.47
N ARG A 63 4.80 -6.74 22.19
CA ARG A 63 5.84 -7.13 23.16
C ARG A 63 5.28 -7.96 24.32
N HIS A 64 4.02 -7.73 24.69
CA HIS A 64 3.35 -8.46 25.77
C HIS A 64 2.64 -9.74 25.32
N HIS A 65 2.62 -10.04 24.02
CA HIS A 65 1.97 -11.25 23.52
C HIS A 65 2.87 -12.50 23.66
N PRO A 66 2.31 -13.64 24.11
CA PRO A 66 3.05 -14.88 24.21
C PRO A 66 3.60 -15.34 22.84
N ARG A 67 4.81 -15.92 22.86
CA ARG A 67 5.47 -16.44 21.66
C ARG A 67 4.63 -17.57 21.02
N PRO A 68 4.63 -17.70 19.68
CA PRO A 68 3.91 -18.79 19.01
C PRO A 68 4.42 -20.15 19.50
N LYS A 69 3.50 -21.09 19.72
CA LYS A 69 3.82 -22.51 19.96
C LYS A 69 3.89 -23.24 18.63
N THR A 70 4.95 -23.04 17.86
CA THR A 70 5.17 -23.78 16.59
C THR A 70 6.63 -24.17 16.42
N THR A 71 6.81 -25.35 15.82
CA THR A 71 8.07 -26.09 15.72
C THR A 71 8.50 -26.10 14.25
N GLY A 72 9.53 -25.33 13.89
CA GLY A 72 10.27 -25.46 12.62
C GLY A 72 10.09 -24.34 11.58
N ASN A 73 11.21 -23.74 11.15
CA ASN A 73 11.30 -22.56 10.26
C ASN A 73 10.52 -22.65 8.92
N LEU A 74 10.41 -23.84 8.32
CA LEU A 74 9.83 -23.99 6.97
C LEU A 74 8.29 -24.07 6.95
N GLY A 75 7.69 -24.56 8.03
CA GLY A 75 6.23 -24.56 8.19
C GLY A 75 5.68 -23.16 8.49
N GLU A 76 6.45 -22.39 9.25
CA GLU A 76 6.10 -21.01 9.63
C GLU A 76 6.06 -20.09 8.41
N THR A 77 7.02 -20.17 7.48
CA THR A 77 7.03 -19.33 6.28
C THR A 77 5.84 -19.60 5.36
N ARG A 78 5.51 -20.88 5.10
CA ARG A 78 4.38 -21.21 4.21
C ARG A 78 3.03 -20.79 4.80
N GLN A 79 2.84 -21.00 6.10
CA GLN A 79 1.63 -20.55 6.80
C GLN A 79 1.57 -19.01 6.87
N PHE A 80 2.72 -18.36 7.04
CA PHE A 80 2.87 -16.92 7.03
C PHE A 80 2.44 -16.31 5.68
N PHE A 81 2.99 -16.78 4.55
CA PHE A 81 2.62 -16.30 3.21
C PHE A 81 1.12 -16.50 2.94
N LYS A 82 0.56 -17.67 3.29
CA LYS A 82 -0.87 -17.95 3.07
C LYS A 82 -1.78 -17.05 3.92
N ALA A 83 -1.36 -16.69 5.13
CA ALA A 83 -2.17 -15.92 6.07
C ALA A 83 -1.99 -14.40 5.92
N HIS A 84 -0.82 -13.92 5.50
CA HIS A 84 -0.47 -12.48 5.50
C HIS A 84 -0.31 -11.89 4.09
N LEU A 85 -0.05 -12.73 3.07
CA LEU A 85 0.10 -12.32 1.68
C LEU A 85 -0.94 -13.05 0.80
N PRO A 86 -2.25 -12.71 0.95
CA PRO A 86 -3.29 -13.34 0.15
C PRO A 86 -3.05 -13.05 -1.35
N LEU A 87 -3.42 -14.00 -2.21
CA LEU A 87 -3.23 -13.91 -3.67
C LEU A 87 -3.74 -12.59 -4.27
N ARG A 88 -4.80 -12.02 -3.70
CA ARG A 88 -5.37 -10.72 -4.09
C ARG A 88 -4.35 -9.58 -3.96
N PHE A 89 -3.57 -9.55 -2.88
CA PHE A 89 -2.52 -8.56 -2.68
C PHE A 89 -1.45 -8.68 -3.76
N MET A 90 -1.02 -9.91 -4.06
CA MET A 90 0.00 -10.16 -5.08
C MET A 90 -0.46 -9.75 -6.49
N ILE A 91 -1.72 -10.03 -6.83
CA ILE A 91 -2.31 -9.61 -8.10
C ILE A 91 -2.40 -8.08 -8.18
N PHE A 92 -2.88 -7.42 -7.12
CA PHE A 92 -2.90 -5.95 -7.08
C PHE A 92 -1.51 -5.34 -7.21
N THR A 93 -0.50 -5.88 -6.52
CA THR A 93 0.90 -5.45 -6.65
C THR A 93 1.39 -5.57 -8.08
N LEU A 94 1.09 -6.68 -8.76
CA LEU A 94 1.47 -6.89 -10.16
C LEU A 94 0.76 -5.89 -11.10
N MET A 95 -0.52 -5.60 -10.86
CA MET A 95 -1.27 -4.59 -11.61
C MET A 95 -0.67 -3.19 -11.40
N THR A 96 -0.26 -2.86 -10.19
CA THR A 96 0.41 -1.58 -9.89
C THR A 96 1.75 -1.47 -10.61
N ILE A 97 2.56 -2.54 -10.62
CA ILE A 97 3.81 -2.58 -11.40
C ILE A 97 3.52 -2.38 -12.88
N GLY A 98 2.50 -3.06 -13.43
CA GLY A 98 2.06 -2.86 -14.81
C GLY A 98 1.67 -1.41 -15.10
N TYR A 99 0.88 -0.78 -14.21
CA TYR A 99 0.51 0.63 -14.32
C TYR A 99 1.75 1.54 -14.38
N LEU A 100 2.72 1.35 -13.48
CA LEU A 100 3.96 2.14 -13.46
C LEU A 100 4.76 2.00 -14.77
N LEU A 101 4.80 0.81 -15.36
CA LEU A 101 5.45 0.58 -16.65
C LEU A 101 4.68 1.22 -17.82
N LEU A 102 3.35 1.25 -17.75
CA LEU A 102 2.49 1.85 -18.77
C LEU A 102 2.44 3.38 -18.69
N LEU A 103 2.84 3.99 -17.56
CA LEU A 103 2.87 5.45 -17.42
C LEU A 103 3.74 6.12 -18.50
N THR A 104 4.91 5.56 -18.81
CA THR A 104 5.84 6.13 -19.79
C THR A 104 5.29 6.12 -21.23
N PRO A 105 4.78 5.00 -21.77
CA PRO A 105 4.27 4.96 -23.15
C PRO A 105 2.83 5.45 -23.35
N LEU A 106 1.92 5.25 -22.39
CA LEU A 106 0.48 5.56 -22.55
C LEU A 106 0.08 6.92 -21.98
N GLY A 107 0.92 7.53 -21.15
CA GLY A 107 0.56 8.73 -20.38
C GLY A 107 -0.36 8.41 -19.20
N PHE A 108 -0.48 9.39 -18.29
CA PHE A 108 -1.14 9.21 -16.99
C PHE A 108 -2.61 8.81 -17.13
N VAL A 109 -3.34 9.48 -18.03
CA VAL A 109 -4.79 9.31 -18.17
C VAL A 109 -5.15 7.90 -18.61
N PHE A 110 -4.54 7.40 -19.69
CA PHE A 110 -4.86 6.07 -20.23
C PHE A 110 -4.35 4.94 -19.33
N ALA A 111 -3.16 5.09 -18.75
CA ALA A 111 -2.63 4.11 -17.81
C ALA A 111 -3.53 4.00 -16.56
N THR A 112 -3.99 5.14 -16.01
CA THR A 112 -4.86 5.17 -14.83
C THR A 112 -6.24 4.59 -15.11
N LEU A 113 -6.82 4.92 -16.28
CA LEU A 113 -8.10 4.34 -16.72
C LEU A 113 -8.01 2.81 -16.81
N LEU A 114 -6.97 2.28 -17.46
CA LEU A 114 -6.78 0.84 -17.60
C LEU A 114 -6.55 0.17 -16.25
N PHE A 115 -5.69 0.75 -15.40
CA PHE A 115 -5.42 0.23 -14.06
C PHE A 115 -6.69 0.19 -13.22
N MET A 116 -7.43 1.29 -13.15
CA MET A 116 -8.66 1.37 -12.36
C MET A 116 -9.73 0.42 -12.88
N PHE A 117 -9.93 0.33 -14.20
CA PHE A 117 -10.88 -0.59 -14.79
C PHE A 117 -10.55 -2.04 -14.42
N CYS A 118 -9.30 -2.46 -14.64
CA CYS A 118 -8.87 -3.81 -14.31
C CYS A 118 -8.95 -4.08 -12.80
N ALA A 119 -8.49 -3.15 -11.96
CA ALA A 119 -8.46 -3.29 -10.51
C ALA A 119 -9.87 -3.47 -9.94
N ILE A 120 -10.81 -2.67 -10.41
CA ILE A 120 -12.18 -2.68 -9.91
C ILE A 120 -12.95 -3.87 -10.50
N ALA A 121 -12.76 -4.21 -11.78
CA ALA A 121 -13.31 -5.44 -12.36
C ALA A 121 -12.84 -6.69 -11.59
N TYR A 122 -11.56 -6.72 -11.19
CA TYR A 122 -11.00 -7.79 -10.39
C TYR A 122 -11.55 -7.82 -8.94
N LEU A 123 -11.72 -6.67 -8.30
CA LEU A 123 -12.15 -6.56 -6.90
C LEU A 123 -13.66 -6.78 -6.71
N PHE A 124 -14.49 -6.32 -7.65
CA PHE A 124 -15.96 -6.26 -7.47
C PHE A 124 -16.76 -7.44 -8.04
N ARG A 125 -16.10 -8.50 -8.54
CA ARG A 125 -16.75 -9.77 -8.95
C ARG A 125 -18.13 -9.58 -9.65
N GLY A 126 -18.21 -8.69 -10.63
CA GLY A 126 -19.37 -8.61 -11.55
C GLY A 126 -20.35 -7.44 -11.38
N ARG A 127 -20.11 -6.44 -10.53
CA ARG A 127 -20.92 -5.19 -10.52
C ARG A 127 -20.27 -4.09 -11.35
N TRP A 128 -20.22 -4.28 -12.67
CA TRP A 128 -19.54 -3.42 -13.65
C TRP A 128 -19.94 -1.94 -13.60
N VAL A 129 -21.21 -1.64 -13.28
CA VAL A 129 -21.71 -0.25 -13.24
C VAL A 129 -21.26 0.51 -12.00
N MET A 130 -21.39 -0.09 -10.81
CA MET A 130 -20.84 0.48 -9.57
C MET A 130 -19.31 0.60 -9.64
N SER A 131 -18.69 -0.36 -10.31
CA SER A 131 -17.27 -0.35 -10.57
C SER A 131 -16.84 0.87 -11.39
N ALA A 132 -17.48 1.09 -12.54
CA ALA A 132 -17.20 2.23 -13.40
C ALA A 132 -17.47 3.59 -12.72
N LEU A 133 -18.53 3.69 -11.92
CA LEU A 133 -18.89 4.94 -11.24
C LEU A 133 -17.89 5.31 -10.14
N VAL A 134 -17.42 4.31 -9.38
CA VAL A 134 -16.36 4.50 -8.38
C VAL A 134 -15.02 4.80 -9.06
N THR A 135 -14.69 4.11 -10.16
CA THR A 135 -13.50 4.42 -10.97
C THR A 135 -13.48 5.89 -11.38
N VAL A 136 -14.53 6.34 -12.07
CA VAL A 136 -14.58 7.70 -12.64
C VAL A 136 -14.58 8.74 -11.52
N GLY A 137 -15.34 8.51 -10.44
CA GLY A 137 -15.35 9.39 -9.28
C GLY A 137 -13.99 9.48 -8.60
N SER A 138 -13.34 8.34 -8.33
CA SER A 138 -12.01 8.30 -7.72
C SER A 138 -10.95 8.92 -8.63
N THR A 139 -10.94 8.62 -9.92
CA THR A 139 -10.00 9.23 -10.88
C THR A 139 -10.20 10.75 -10.98
N ALA A 140 -11.43 11.24 -11.01
CA ALA A 140 -11.72 12.67 -11.03
C ALA A 140 -11.25 13.38 -9.75
N ILE A 141 -11.47 12.77 -8.58
CA ILE A 141 -10.99 13.29 -7.30
C ILE A 141 -9.46 13.29 -7.24
N ILE A 142 -8.81 12.20 -7.68
CA ILE A 142 -7.35 12.12 -7.74
C ILE A 142 -6.81 13.19 -8.68
N TYR A 143 -7.35 13.33 -9.89
CA TYR A 143 -6.95 14.37 -10.83
C TYR A 143 -7.12 15.77 -10.23
N ALA A 144 -8.27 16.07 -9.64
CA ALA A 144 -8.52 17.34 -8.98
C ALA A 144 -7.53 17.61 -7.85
N LEU A 145 -7.20 16.62 -7.02
CA LEU A 145 -6.19 16.76 -5.98
C LEU A 145 -4.81 17.07 -6.58
N PHE A 146 -4.39 16.37 -7.63
CA PHE A 146 -3.08 16.61 -8.24
C PHE A 146 -2.98 17.95 -8.95
N THR A 147 -4.02 18.35 -9.68
CA THR A 147 -4.01 19.62 -10.43
C THR A 147 -4.27 20.82 -9.53
N LEU A 148 -5.25 20.75 -8.62
CA LEU A 148 -5.65 21.89 -7.78
C LEU A 148 -4.80 22.02 -6.52
N LEU A 149 -4.44 20.89 -5.89
CA LEU A 149 -3.75 20.90 -4.59
C LEU A 149 -2.22 20.84 -4.75
N PHE A 150 -1.72 20.04 -5.70
CA PHE A 150 -0.26 19.88 -5.93
C PHE A 150 0.30 20.72 -7.08
N GLN A 151 -0.55 21.42 -7.85
CA GLN A 151 -0.16 22.28 -8.99
C GLN A 151 0.81 21.60 -9.99
N VAL A 152 0.79 20.27 -10.08
CA VAL A 152 1.57 19.52 -11.07
C VAL A 152 0.71 19.33 -12.30
N TYR A 153 1.14 19.89 -13.42
CA TYR A 153 0.61 19.53 -14.73
C TYR A 153 1.10 18.13 -15.06
N LEU A 154 0.19 17.15 -15.00
CA LEU A 154 0.43 15.79 -15.48
C LEU A 154 0.43 15.83 -17.02
N PRO A 155 1.49 15.36 -17.71
CA PRO A 155 1.52 15.28 -19.17
C PRO A 155 0.51 14.26 -19.73
#